data_AF-A0A436R2P4-F1
#
_entry.id   AF-A0A436R2P4-F1
#
_cell.length_a   1.000
_cell.length_b   1.000
_cell.length_c   1.000
_cell.angle_alpha   90.00
_cell.angle_beta   90.00
_cell.angle_gamma   90.00
#
_symmetry.space_group_name_H-M   'P 1'
#
loop_
_entity.id
_entity.type
_entity.pdbx_description
1 polymer ?
#
loop_
_entity_poly.entity_id
_entity_poly.type
_entity_poly.pdbx_seq_one_letter_code
_entity_poly.pdbx_strand_id
1 'polypeptide(L)'
;MREGNDVKVRVSKAEEARIDRVIQAAVSGSWEEFAELTDEPFPNDASMREQFEDSAPRLQRAGGTWEMTSGIGIVPEDGTRVITVMIKALPTVDIVLTLHSTSEKDDSAISIWTFFQQLNWDD
;
A
#
# COMPACT_ATOMS: atom_id res chain seq x y z
N MET A 1 -25.54 -8.61 28.13
CA MET A 1 -24.74 -9.49 27.25
C MET A 1 -23.79 -8.59 26.49
N ARG A 2 -22.53 -9.04 26.33
CA ARG A 2 -21.33 -8.23 26.07
C ARG A 2 -21.50 -7.23 24.92
N GLU A 3 -21.23 -5.94 25.18
CA GLU A 3 -20.87 -4.97 24.16
C GLU A 3 -19.68 -5.54 23.38
N GLY A 4 -19.91 -5.84 22.10
CA GLY A 4 -18.84 -6.14 21.17
C GLY A 4 -17.99 -4.89 21.07
N ASN A 5 -16.80 -4.95 21.64
CA ASN A 5 -15.76 -3.97 21.42
C ASN A 5 -15.41 -4.08 19.92
N ASP A 6 -16.07 -3.27 19.10
CA ASP A 6 -15.71 -3.01 17.71
C ASP A 6 -14.35 -2.32 17.77
N VAL A 7 -13.28 -3.13 17.92
CA VAL A 7 -11.92 -2.65 17.69
C VAL A 7 -11.94 -2.24 16.23
N LYS A 8 -12.11 -0.94 15.99
CA LYS A 8 -11.93 -0.36 14.66
C LYS A 8 -10.51 -0.70 14.25
N VAL A 9 -10.36 -1.75 13.45
CA VAL A 9 -9.09 -2.12 12.85
C VAL A 9 -8.70 -0.94 11.97
N ARG A 10 -7.64 -0.25 12.39
CA ARG A 10 -7.14 0.96 11.74
C ARG A 10 -5.68 0.76 11.42
N VAL A 11 -5.24 1.47 10.39
CA VAL A 11 -3.83 1.49 9.99
C VAL A 11 -3.06 2.13 11.14
N SER A 12 -1.97 1.51 11.57
CA SER A 12 -1.10 2.04 12.61
C SER A 12 -0.30 3.23 12.09
N LYS A 13 0.33 4.01 12.98
CA LYS A 13 1.17 5.15 12.57
C LYS A 13 2.35 4.72 11.71
N ALA A 14 2.98 3.60 12.04
CA ALA A 14 4.09 3.05 11.26
C ALA A 14 3.62 2.57 9.88
N GLU A 15 2.47 1.91 9.81
CA GLU A 15 1.85 1.48 8.55
C GLU A 15 1.49 2.69 7.67
N GLU A 16 0.89 3.74 8.26
CA GLU A 16 0.53 4.98 7.57
C GLU A 16 1.77 5.73 7.05
N ALA A 17 2.81 5.86 7.88
CA ALA A 17 4.07 6.47 7.47
C ALA A 17 4.75 5.69 6.34
N ARG A 18 4.63 4.35 6.33
CA ARG A 18 5.15 3.54 5.23
C ARG A 18 4.37 3.78 3.93
N ILE A 19 3.04 3.79 4.01
CA ILE A 19 2.17 4.09 2.87
C ILE A 19 2.52 5.44 2.24
N ASP A 20 2.63 6.49 3.07
CA ASP A 20 2.97 7.84 2.59
C ASP A 20 4.34 7.85 1.88
N ARG A 21 5.37 7.24 2.49
CA ARG A 21 6.70 7.14 1.88
C ARG A 21 6.69 6.39 0.55
N VAL A 22 5.93 5.30 0.45
CA VAL A 22 5.80 4.52 -0.79
C VAL A 22 5.23 5.41 -1.90
N ILE A 23 4.22 6.20 -1.57
CA ILE A 23 3.61 7.13 -2.52
C ILE A 23 4.59 8.24 -2.89
N GLN A 24 5.32 8.82 -1.94
CA GLN A 24 6.35 9.83 -2.23
C GLN A 24 7.46 9.30 -3.13
N ALA A 25 7.92 8.06 -2.92
CA ALA A 25 8.91 7.42 -3.78
C ALA A 25 8.38 7.22 -5.20
N ALA A 26 7.12 6.78 -5.35
CA ALA A 26 6.46 6.62 -6.64
C ALA A 26 6.23 7.96 -7.36
N VAL A 27 5.81 8.99 -6.63
CA VAL A 27 5.67 10.37 -7.13
C VAL A 27 7.04 10.94 -7.54
N SER A 28 8.11 10.58 -6.85
CA SER A 28 9.47 10.98 -7.23
C SER A 28 10.04 10.13 -8.38
N GLY A 29 9.36 9.05 -8.78
CA GLY A 29 9.85 8.09 -9.78
C GLY A 29 11.09 7.31 -9.34
N SER A 30 11.40 7.28 -8.03
CA SER A 30 12.58 6.63 -7.50
C SER A 30 12.30 5.18 -7.13
N TRP A 31 12.69 4.25 -8.01
CA TRP A 31 12.60 2.81 -7.73
C TRP A 31 13.47 2.40 -6.55
N GLU A 32 14.67 2.98 -6.42
CA GLU A 32 15.61 2.65 -5.33
C GLU A 32 14.99 2.96 -3.97
N GLU A 33 14.47 4.17 -3.79
CA GLU A 33 13.76 4.55 -2.55
C GLU A 33 12.53 3.67 -2.31
N PHE A 34 11.79 3.32 -3.37
CA PHE A 34 10.63 2.44 -3.25
C PHE A 34 11.02 1.03 -2.78
N ALA A 35 12.09 0.47 -3.34
CA ALA A 35 12.58 -0.87 -3.02
C ALA A 35 13.15 -0.94 -1.59
N GLU A 36 13.72 0.15 -1.07
CA GLU A 36 14.21 0.22 0.30
C GLU A 36 13.08 0.33 1.35
N LEU A 37 11.84 0.60 0.92
CA LEU A 37 10.67 0.68 1.80
C LEU A 37 10.01 -0.68 2.07
N THR A 38 10.57 -1.80 1.61
CA THR A 38 10.11 -3.13 2.03
C THR A 38 11.12 -3.73 3.01
N ASP A 39 10.65 -4.19 4.17
CA ASP A 39 11.54 -4.79 5.19
C ASP A 39 12.00 -6.19 4.78
N GLU A 40 11.19 -6.88 3.97
CA GLU A 40 11.54 -8.15 3.33
C GLU A 40 11.73 -7.98 1.83
N PRO A 41 12.63 -8.75 1.20
CA PRO A 41 12.84 -8.68 -0.24
C PRO A 41 11.56 -9.05 -1.00
N PHE A 42 11.33 -8.39 -2.14
CA PHE A 42 10.22 -8.74 -3.01
C PHE A 42 10.30 -10.20 -3.42
N PRO A 43 9.16 -10.93 -3.43
CA PRO A 43 9.14 -12.31 -3.93
C PRO A 43 9.56 -12.39 -5.41
N ASN A 44 9.31 -11.32 -6.17
CA ASN A 44 9.81 -11.14 -7.53
C ASN A 44 10.10 -9.66 -7.81
N ASP A 45 11.39 -9.31 -7.78
CA ASP A 45 11.88 -7.95 -8.03
C ASP A 45 11.48 -7.41 -9.42
N ALA A 46 11.64 -8.23 -10.46
CA ALA A 46 11.32 -7.83 -11.83
C ALA A 46 9.83 -7.46 -11.98
N SER A 47 8.93 -8.29 -11.44
CA SER A 47 7.49 -8.01 -11.50
C SER A 47 7.10 -6.80 -10.65
N MET A 48 7.72 -6.60 -9.49
CA MET A 48 7.47 -5.41 -8.66
C MET A 48 7.97 -4.14 -9.36
N ARG A 49 9.12 -4.23 -10.04
CA ARG A 49 9.66 -3.13 -10.82
C ARG A 49 8.75 -2.76 -11.99
N GLU A 50 8.24 -3.73 -12.74
CA GLU A 50 7.27 -3.47 -13.82
C GLU A 50 6.00 -2.78 -13.29
N GLN A 51 5.50 -3.25 -12.14
CA GLN A 51 4.37 -2.67 -11.42
C GLN A 51 4.61 -1.20 -11.04
N PHE A 52 5.80 -0.91 -10.52
CA PHE A 52 6.24 0.44 -10.21
C PHE A 52 6.34 1.31 -11.46
N GLU A 53 7.00 0.81 -12.51
CA GLU A 53 7.21 1.54 -13.77
C GLU A 53 5.89 1.86 -14.49
N ASP A 54 4.83 1.05 -14.35
CA ASP A 54 3.48 1.39 -14.83
C ASP A 54 2.74 2.38 -13.92
N SER A 55 2.79 2.17 -12.61
CA SER A 55 1.93 2.91 -11.65
C SER A 55 2.50 4.28 -11.26
N ALA A 56 3.82 4.40 -11.09
CA ALA A 56 4.48 5.64 -10.65
C ALA A 56 4.22 6.84 -11.59
N PRO A 57 4.33 6.70 -12.93
CA PRO A 57 4.00 7.80 -13.85
C PRO A 57 2.55 8.28 -13.76
N ARG A 58 1.62 7.46 -13.27
CA ARG A 58 0.20 7.85 -13.12
C ARG A 58 0.03 8.75 -11.90
N LEU A 59 0.67 8.41 -10.77
CA LEU A 59 0.72 9.27 -9.58
C LEU A 59 1.40 10.60 -9.86
N GLN A 60 2.50 10.57 -10.61
CA GLN A 60 3.20 11.78 -11.06
C GLN A 60 2.27 12.72 -11.83
N ARG A 61 1.47 12.18 -12.77
CA ARG A 61 0.50 12.97 -13.55
C ARG A 61 -0.66 13.49 -12.71
N ALA A 62 -1.08 12.76 -11.68
CA ALA A 62 -2.12 13.21 -10.75
C ALA A 62 -1.68 14.39 -9.86
N GLY A 63 -0.37 14.62 -9.74
CA GLY A 63 0.17 15.85 -9.16
C GLY A 63 -0.27 16.13 -7.72
N GLY A 64 -0.49 15.10 -6.90
CA GLY A 64 -0.91 15.25 -5.50
C GLY A 64 -2.42 15.20 -5.26
N THR A 65 -3.24 15.19 -6.31
CA THR A 65 -4.71 15.24 -6.16
C THR A 65 -5.30 13.84 -6.24
N TRP A 66 -5.21 13.08 -5.15
CA TRP A 66 -5.80 11.73 -5.05
C TRP A 66 -6.51 11.52 -3.71
N GLU A 67 -7.47 10.61 -3.70
CA GLU A 67 -8.15 10.08 -2.53
C GLU A 67 -7.58 8.72 -2.18
N MET A 68 -7.33 8.48 -0.88
CA MET A 68 -6.86 7.18 -0.40
C MET A 68 -7.93 6.53 0.47
N THR A 69 -8.21 5.26 0.20
CA THR A 69 -9.04 4.43 1.08
C THR A 69 -8.25 3.18 1.46
N SER A 70 -8.18 2.87 2.75
CA SER A 70 -7.48 1.70 3.26
C SER A 70 -8.44 0.66 3.87
N GLY A 71 -8.14 -0.61 3.63
CA GLY A 71 -8.80 -1.76 4.24
C GLY A 71 -7.77 -2.69 4.87
N ILE A 72 -8.14 -3.39 5.94
CA ILE A 72 -7.22 -4.24 6.71
C ILE A 72 -7.85 -5.61 6.90
N GLY A 73 -7.17 -6.65 6.42
CA GLY A 73 -7.44 -8.03 6.77
C GLY A 73 -6.49 -8.47 7.87
N ILE A 74 -7.01 -9.13 8.91
CA ILE A 74 -6.17 -9.73 9.97
C ILE A 74 -6.23 -11.25 9.78
N VAL A 75 -5.07 -11.87 9.65
CA VAL A 75 -4.93 -13.33 9.66
C VAL A 75 -5.13 -13.81 11.11
N PRO A 76 -6.19 -14.59 11.39
CA PRO A 76 -6.54 -14.93 12.77
C PRO A 76 -5.54 -15.86 13.46
N GLU A 77 -4.70 -16.56 12.69
CA GLU A 77 -3.74 -17.53 13.19
C GLU A 77 -2.55 -16.86 13.89
N ASP A 78 -1.95 -15.84 13.26
CA ASP A 78 -0.73 -15.20 13.74
C ASP A 78 -0.88 -13.70 14.03
N GLY A 79 -2.05 -13.13 13.73
CA GLY A 79 -2.31 -11.69 13.92
C GLY A 79 -1.66 -10.79 12.86
N THR A 80 -1.05 -11.38 11.83
CA THR A 80 -0.55 -10.70 10.64
C THR A 80 -1.65 -9.85 10.00
N ARG A 81 -1.27 -8.69 9.49
CA ARG A 81 -2.16 -7.70 8.89
C ARG A 81 -1.84 -7.53 7.42
N VAL A 82 -2.86 -7.61 6.59
CA VAL A 82 -2.80 -7.32 5.16
C VAL A 82 -3.53 -6.01 4.94
N ILE A 83 -2.77 -4.95 4.65
CA ILE A 83 -3.31 -3.61 4.43
C ILE A 83 -3.41 -3.40 2.93
N THR A 84 -4.61 -3.08 2.46
CA THR A 84 -4.87 -2.74 1.06
C THR A 84 -5.23 -1.27 0.99
N VAL A 85 -4.47 -0.48 0.25
CA VAL A 85 -4.69 0.94 0.03
C VAL A 85 -5.06 1.16 -1.43
N MET A 86 -6.23 1.74 -1.65
CA MET A 86 -6.71 2.16 -2.94
C MET A 86 -6.46 3.65 -3.10
N ILE A 87 -5.68 4.02 -4.10
CA ILE A 87 -5.31 5.40 -4.42
C ILE A 87 -6.06 5.78 -5.70
N LYS A 88 -7.01 6.70 -5.59
CA LYS A 88 -7.86 7.16 -6.70
C LYS A 88 -7.55 8.59 -7.07
N ALA A 89 -7.30 8.87 -8.35
CA ALA A 89 -7.11 10.22 -8.86
C ALA A 89 -7.76 10.37 -10.24
N LEU A 90 -8.45 11.50 -10.46
CA LEU A 90 -9.01 11.81 -11.76
C LEU A 90 -7.88 12.20 -12.74
N PRO A 91 -7.97 11.83 -14.03
CA PRO A 91 -9.07 11.09 -14.67
C PRO A 91 -8.91 9.57 -14.75
N THR A 92 -7.76 8.99 -14.39
CA THR A 92 -7.41 7.59 -14.76
C THR A 92 -6.50 6.86 -13.76
N VAL A 93 -6.37 7.36 -12.52
CA VAL A 93 -5.53 6.71 -11.51
C VAL A 93 -6.40 5.90 -10.59
N ASP A 94 -6.29 4.57 -10.68
CA ASP A 94 -6.81 3.62 -9.70
C ASP A 94 -5.67 2.67 -9.37
N ILE A 95 -4.88 2.97 -8.34
CA ILE A 95 -3.73 2.15 -7.94
C ILE A 95 -4.07 1.41 -6.66
N VAL A 96 -3.68 0.13 -6.62
CA VAL A 96 -3.80 -0.72 -5.45
C VAL A 96 -2.40 -1.00 -4.91
N LEU A 97 -2.17 -0.56 -3.67
CA LEU A 97 -1.00 -0.90 -2.87
C LEU A 97 -1.41 -1.92 -1.82
N THR A 98 -0.71 -3.05 -1.77
CA THR A 98 -0.89 -4.05 -0.71
C THR A 98 0.39 -4.17 0.10
N LEU A 99 0.23 -4.05 1.42
CA LEU A 99 1.29 -4.21 2.40
C LEU A 99 0.98 -5.38 3.31
N HIS A 100 2.02 -6.09 3.69
CA HIS A 100 2.01 -7.11 4.72
C HIS A 100 2.70 -6.55 5.95
N SER A 101 2.03 -6.59 7.09
CA SER A 101 2.54 -6.08 8.36
C SER A 101 2.42 -7.18 9.41
N THR A 102 3.51 -7.49 10.12
CA THR A 102 3.51 -8.57 11.12
C THR A 102 2.67 -8.25 12.35
N SER A 103 2.43 -6.98 12.67
CA SER A 103 1.54 -6.55 13.75
C SER A 103 1.17 -5.05 13.61
N GLU A 104 0.33 -4.51 14.50
CA GLU A 104 -0.01 -3.08 14.50
C GLU A 104 1.01 -2.19 15.22
N LYS A 105 2.05 -2.78 15.84
CA LYS A 105 3.06 -2.07 16.62
C LYS A 105 4.05 -1.34 15.74
N ASP A 106 4.74 -0.34 16.28
CA ASP A 106 5.74 0.44 15.55
C ASP A 106 6.97 -0.38 15.11
N ASP A 107 7.34 -1.42 15.86
CA ASP A 107 8.46 -2.33 15.53
C ASP A 107 8.07 -3.47 14.56
N SER A 108 6.89 -3.39 13.92
CA SER A 108 6.43 -4.43 13.01
C SER A 108 7.22 -4.39 11.71
N ALA A 109 7.53 -5.56 11.16
CA ALA A 109 8.07 -5.65 9.80
C ALA A 109 6.92 -5.38 8.81
N ILE A 110 7.15 -4.41 7.92
CA ILE A 110 6.21 -4.00 6.88
C ILE A 110 6.85 -4.23 5.51
N SER A 111 6.23 -5.10 4.74
CA SER A 111 6.71 -5.54 3.43
C SER A 111 5.69 -5.17 2.36
N ILE A 112 6.15 -4.66 1.22
CA ILE A 112 5.26 -4.30 0.10
C ILE A 112 5.05 -5.55 -0.74
N TRP A 113 3.79 -5.93 -0.94
CA TRP A 113 3.43 -7.13 -1.70
C TRP A 113 3.06 -6.84 -3.15
N THR A 114 2.30 -5.77 -3.39
CA THR A 114 1.87 -5.37 -4.73
C THR A 114 1.69 -3.86 -4.85
N PHE A 115 1.95 -3.31 -6.03
CA PHE A 115 1.75 -1.89 -6.34
C PHE A 115 1.36 -1.71 -7.81
N PHE A 116 0.08 -1.94 -8.15
CA PHE A 116 -0.35 -1.99 -9.55
C PHE A 116 -1.58 -1.13 -9.80
N GLN A 117 -1.73 -0.67 -11.04
CA GLN A 117 -2.97 -0.08 -11.50
C GLN A 117 -4.07 -1.15 -11.56
N GLN A 118 -5.14 -0.94 -10.81
CA GLN A 118 -6.37 -1.69 -10.99
C GLN A 118 -7.05 -1.23 -12.27
N LEU A 119 -7.08 -2.11 -13.28
CA LEU A 119 -7.89 -1.89 -14.47
C LEU A 119 -9.36 -1.96 -14.08
N ASN A 120 -10.05 -0.81 -14.12
CA ASN A 120 -11.50 -0.80 -14.03
C ASN A 120 -12.04 -1.30 -15.38
N TRP A 121 -12.72 -2.45 -15.40
CA TRP A 121 -13.35 -2.99 -16.61
C TRP A 121 -14.65 -2.24 -16.98
N ASP A 122 -14.94 -1.12 -16.33
CA ASP A 122 -16.12 -0.30 -16.63
C ASP A 122 -15.79 0.63 -17.82
N ASP A 123 -15.69 0.05 -19.02
CA ASP A 123 -15.74 0.74 -20.33
C ASP A 123 -16.82 0.08 -21.21
#